data_AF-A0A2E4YWI4-F1
#
_entry.id   AF-A0A2E4YWI4-F1
#
_cell.length_a   1.000
_cell.length_b   1.000
_cell.length_c   1.000
_cell.angle_alpha   90.00
_cell.angle_beta   90.00
_cell.angle_gamma   90.00
#
_symmetry.space_group_name_H-M   'P 1'
#
loop_
_entity.id
_entity.type
_entity.pdbx_description
1 polymer ?
#
loop_
_entity_poly.entity_id
_entity_poly.type
_entity_poly.pdbx_seq_one_letter_code
_entity_poly.pdbx_strand_id
1 'polypeptide(L)'
;MSSNLDIIETLAHSLNDSDLADAINILHKARKARQANQLLEMKNTLAKGDVVEFYHSTKGEYIRGSIKKVKTKKALVIEENSLMTWDVPMGMLKKV
;
A
#
# COMPACT_ATOMS: atom_id res chain seq x y z
N MET A 1 20.74 5.62 -6.46
CA MET A 1 19.38 6.15 -6.66
C MET A 1 18.87 5.66 -8.01
N SER A 2 17.55 5.54 -8.20
CA SER A 2 17.02 5.24 -9.53
C SER A 2 17.20 6.46 -10.43
N SER A 3 17.58 6.29 -11.70
CA SER A 3 17.81 7.39 -12.66
C SER A 3 16.69 8.45 -12.71
N ASN A 4 15.45 8.06 -12.40
CA ASN A 4 14.30 8.97 -12.38
C ASN A 4 14.25 9.89 -11.15
N LEU A 5 14.87 9.50 -10.03
CA LEU A 5 14.96 10.35 -8.84
C LEU A 5 15.99 11.47 -9.05
N ASP A 6 17.08 11.17 -9.75
CA ASP A 6 18.13 12.15 -10.09
C ASP A 6 17.58 13.26 -10.99
N ILE A 7 16.65 12.93 -11.90
CA ILE A 7 15.93 13.91 -12.73
C ILE A 7 15.04 14.82 -11.87
N ILE A 8 14.31 14.25 -10.90
CA ILE A 8 13.44 15.02 -9.99
C ILE A 8 14.28 15.97 -9.13
N GLU A 9 15.42 15.49 -8.64
CA GLU A 9 16.38 16.29 -7.86
C GLU A 9 16.94 17.45 -8.70
N THR A 10 17.34 17.17 -9.94
CA THR A 10 17.80 18.21 -10.87
C THR A 10 16.72 19.25 -11.15
N LEU A 11 15.49 18.82 -11.41
CA LEU A 11 14.36 19.72 -11.68
C LEU A 11 14.04 20.60 -10.47
N ALA A 12 14.14 20.06 -9.24
CA ALA A 12 13.84 20.80 -8.01
C ALA A 12 14.69 22.07 -7.84
N HIS A 13 15.88 22.14 -8.45
CA HIS A 13 16.73 23.33 -8.43
C HIS A 13 16.34 24.41 -9.46
N SER A 14 15.50 24.06 -10.43
CA SER A 14 15.10 24.93 -11.55
C SER A 14 13.65 25.41 -11.47
N LEU A 15 12.82 24.73 -10.66
CA LEU A 15 11.41 25.08 -10.47
C LEU A 15 11.28 26.24 -9.49
N ASN A 16 10.38 27.18 -9.78
CA ASN A 16 9.96 28.17 -8.79
C ASN A 16 8.98 27.54 -7.78
N ASP A 17 8.64 28.26 -6.71
CA ASP A 17 7.78 27.74 -5.64
C ASP A 17 6.39 27.29 -6.12
N SER A 18 5.82 27.96 -7.12
CA SER A 18 4.53 27.58 -7.71
C SER A 18 4.64 26.25 -8.44
N ASP A 19 5.65 26.12 -9.29
CA ASP A 19 5.90 24.90 -10.07
C ASP A 19 6.25 23.72 -9.15
N LEU A 20 6.97 23.97 -8.06
CA LEU A 20 7.29 22.96 -7.06
C LEU A 20 6.03 22.45 -6.34
N ALA A 21 5.13 23.35 -5.95
CA ALA A 21 3.86 22.99 -5.33
C ALA A 21 2.99 22.13 -6.27
N ASP A 22 2.95 22.48 -7.55
CA ASP A 22 2.23 21.72 -8.57
C ASP A 22 2.87 20.36 -8.85
N ALA A 23 4.20 20.28 -8.92
CA ALA A 23 4.93 19.03 -9.07
C ALA A 23 4.65 18.06 -7.90
N ILE A 24 4.66 18.56 -6.66
CA ILE A 24 4.30 17.78 -5.47
C ILE A 24 2.86 17.26 -5.59
N ASN A 25 1.92 18.11 -6.02
CA ASN A 25 0.53 17.72 -6.21
C ASN A 25 0.36 16.64 -7.28
N ILE A 26 1.09 16.71 -8.38
CA ILE A 26 1.07 15.69 -9.44
C ILE A 26 1.56 14.34 -8.89
N LEU A 27 2.70 14.33 -8.21
CA LEU A 27 3.26 13.11 -7.61
C LEU A 27 2.33 12.52 -6.55
N HIS A 28 1.72 13.37 -5.72
CA HIS A 28 0.75 12.96 -4.72
C HIS A 28 -0.51 12.35 -5.35
N LYS A 29 -1.07 12.99 -6.39
CA LYS A 29 -2.22 12.47 -7.14
C LYS A 29 -1.91 11.11 -7.77
N ALA A 30 -0.74 10.96 -8.40
CA ALA A 30 -0.33 9.69 -9.00
C ALA A 30 -0.21 8.58 -7.95
N ARG A 31 0.38 8.86 -6.78
CA ARG A 31 0.44 7.92 -5.65
C ARG A 31 -0.96 7.52 -5.19
N LYS A 32 -1.86 8.49 -5.00
CA LYS A 32 -3.23 8.25 -4.56
C LYS A 32 -4.02 7.41 -5.57
N ALA A 33 -3.85 7.66 -6.87
CA ALA A 33 -4.48 6.87 -7.93
C ALA A 33 -4.01 5.41 -7.93
N ARG A 34 -2.69 5.17 -7.78
CA ARG A 34 -2.14 3.80 -7.65
C ARG A 34 -2.73 3.07 -6.44
N GLN A 35 -2.80 3.74 -5.29
CA GLN A 35 -3.40 3.16 -4.07
C GLN A 35 -4.89 2.85 -4.25
N ALA A 36 -5.64 3.73 -4.92
CA ALA A 36 -7.06 3.51 -5.20
C ALA A 36 -7.27 2.31 -6.13
N ASN A 37 -6.48 2.21 -7.20
CA ASN A 37 -6.53 1.08 -8.13
C ASN A 37 -6.14 -0.23 -7.46
N GLN A 38 -5.10 -0.23 -6.63
CA GLN A 38 -4.68 -1.40 -5.85
C GLN A 38 -5.79 -1.84 -4.88
N LEU A 39 -6.48 -0.91 -4.22
CA LEU A 39 -7.61 -1.25 -3.34
C LEU A 39 -8.78 -1.86 -4.11
N LEU A 40 -9.03 -1.40 -5.35
CA LEU A 40 -10.06 -1.92 -6.24
C LEU A 40 -9.69 -3.33 -6.75
N GLU A 41 -8.44 -3.53 -7.14
CA GLU A 41 -7.90 -4.82 -7.57
C GLU A 41 -7.91 -5.84 -6.44
N MET A 42 -7.47 -5.47 -5.25
CA MET A 42 -7.49 -6.34 -4.08
C MET A 42 -8.90 -6.71 -3.63
N LYS A 43 -9.87 -5.79 -3.75
CA LYS A 43 -11.28 -6.12 -3.53
C LYS A 43 -11.80 -7.22 -4.45
N ASN A 44 -11.30 -7.27 -5.68
CA ASN A 44 -11.76 -8.19 -6.71
C ASN A 44 -10.99 -9.52 -6.72
N THR A 45 -9.75 -9.52 -6.21
CA THR A 45 -8.83 -10.67 -6.32
C THR A 45 -8.56 -11.41 -5.01
N LEU A 46 -8.83 -10.79 -3.86
CA LEU A 46 -8.68 -11.46 -2.57
C LEU A 46 -9.81 -12.46 -2.33
N ALA A 47 -9.44 -13.69 -2.05
CA ALA A 47 -10.33 -14.76 -1.67
C ALA A 47 -9.93 -15.36 -0.31
N LYS A 48 -10.86 -16.10 0.29
CA LYS A 48 -10.57 -16.91 1.48
C LYS A 48 -9.47 -17.94 1.12
N GLY A 49 -8.45 -18.05 1.97
CA GLY A 49 -7.31 -18.94 1.79
C GLY A 49 -6.09 -18.27 1.15
N ASP A 50 -6.24 -17.08 0.54
CA ASP A 50 -5.09 -16.35 0.00
C ASP A 50 -4.08 -15.99 1.10
N VAL A 51 -2.80 -16.08 0.75
CA VAL A 51 -1.70 -15.64 1.62
C VAL A 51 -1.44 -14.17 1.36
N VAL A 52 -1.34 -13.41 2.46
CA VAL A 52 -1.15 -11.97 2.44
C VAL A 52 -0.12 -11.56 3.49
N GLU A 53 0.56 -10.46 3.21
CA GLU A 53 1.43 -9.77 4.16
C GLU A 53 0.90 -8.35 4.42
N PHE A 54 1.11 -7.83 5.62
CA PHE A 54 0.82 -6.44 5.97
C PHE A 54 1.78 -5.93 7.04
N TYR A 55 2.08 -4.63 7.00
CA TYR A 55 2.95 -4.01 7.98
C TYR A 55 2.19 -3.68 9.27
N HIS A 56 2.71 -4.10 10.43
CA HIS A 56 2.12 -3.83 11.73
C HIS A 56 2.95 -2.78 12.50
N SER A 57 2.46 -1.55 12.55
CA SER A 57 3.20 -0.39 13.08
C SER A 57 3.71 -0.57 14.51
N THR A 58 2.93 -1.20 15.40
CA THR A 58 3.34 -1.38 16.81
C THR A 58 4.41 -2.45 16.98
N LYS A 59 4.44 -3.46 16.10
CA LYS A 59 5.47 -4.51 16.13
C LYS A 59 6.69 -4.09 15.28
N GLY A 60 6.52 -3.11 14.39
CA GLY A 60 7.58 -2.63 13.51
C GLY A 60 7.93 -3.60 12.37
N GLU A 61 7.15 -4.66 12.17
CA GLU A 61 7.45 -5.76 11.25
C GLU A 61 6.29 -6.06 10.28
N TYR A 62 6.59 -6.81 9.23
CA TYR A 62 5.57 -7.37 8.33
C TYR A 62 5.05 -8.67 8.91
N ILE A 63 3.74 -8.77 9.07
CA ILE A 63 3.04 -9.97 9.49
C ILE A 63 2.53 -10.67 8.24
N ARG A 64 2.77 -11.98 8.16
CA ARG A 64 2.24 -12.86 7.11
C ARG A 64 1.09 -13.69 7.66
N GLY A 65 0.08 -13.94 6.83
CA GLY A 65 -1.08 -14.70 7.24
C GLY A 65 -1.99 -15.11 6.07
N SER A 66 -3.00 -15.90 6.39
CA SER A 66 -4.00 -16.36 5.42
C SER A 66 -5.35 -15.67 5.64
N ILE A 67 -6.07 -15.37 4.57
CA ILE A 67 -7.39 -14.76 4.66
C ILE A 67 -8.42 -15.78 5.13
N LYS A 68 -8.99 -15.55 6.32
CA LYS A 68 -10.14 -16.31 6.83
C LYS A 68 -11.44 -15.84 6.20
N LYS A 69 -11.61 -14.52 6.04
CA LYS A 69 -12.83 -13.90 5.52
C LYS A 69 -12.54 -12.54 4.90
N VAL A 70 -13.06 -12.29 3.72
CA VAL A 70 -13.04 -10.97 3.06
C VAL A 70 -14.31 -10.20 3.44
N LYS A 71 -14.19 -8.93 3.82
CA LYS A 71 -15.30 -7.98 4.08
C LYS A 71 -15.18 -6.81 3.09
N THR A 72 -16.18 -5.93 3.04
CA THR A 72 -16.25 -4.83 2.04
C THR A 72 -15.07 -3.85 2.02
N LYS A 73 -14.36 -3.66 3.14
CA LYS A 73 -13.23 -2.70 3.26
C LYS A 73 -11.98 -3.27 3.95
N LYS A 74 -12.08 -4.49 4.49
CA LYS A 74 -11.06 -5.13 5.31
C LYS A 74 -11.10 -6.63 5.12
N ALA A 75 -10.02 -7.33 5.45
CA ALA A 75 -10.00 -8.79 5.50
C ALA A 75 -9.61 -9.24 6.91
N LEU A 76 -10.16 -10.38 7.31
CA LEU A 76 -9.80 -11.07 8.53
C LEU A 76 -8.67 -12.04 8.20
N VAL A 77 -7.47 -11.76 8.71
CA VAL A 77 -6.24 -12.51 8.43
C VAL A 77 -5.86 -13.32 9.67
N ILE A 78 -5.58 -14.61 9.49
CA ILE A 78 -4.97 -15.45 10.54
C ILE A 78 -3.46 -15.42 10.32
N GLU A 79 -2.73 -14.94 11.32
CA GLU A 79 -1.26 -14.88 11.30
C GLU A 79 -0.64 -16.28 11.19
N GLU A 80 0.40 -16.44 10.37
CA GLU A 80 1.15 -17.68 10.31
C GLU A 80 1.85 -17.94 11.65
N ASN A 81 1.86 -19.20 12.10
CA ASN A 81 2.45 -19.63 13.37
C ASN A 81 1.81 -19.04 14.64
N SER A 82 0.63 -18.43 14.52
CA SER A 82 -0.15 -17.91 15.66
C SER A 82 -1.64 -18.19 15.48
N LEU A 83 -2.38 -18.26 16.58
CA LEU A 83 -3.84 -18.28 16.55
C LEU A 83 -4.44 -16.86 16.53
N MET A 84 -3.60 -15.83 16.50
CA MET A 84 -4.04 -14.44 16.40
C MET A 84 -4.72 -14.18 15.07
N THR A 85 -5.80 -13.41 15.15
CA THR A 85 -6.57 -12.99 13.99
C THR A 85 -6.63 -11.46 13.93
N TRP A 86 -6.36 -10.90 12.76
CA TRP A 86 -6.22 -9.48 12.53
C TRP A 86 -7.30 -8.99 11.56
N ASP A 87 -7.97 -7.88 11.90
CA ASP A 87 -8.91 -7.21 10.99
C ASP A 87 -8.14 -6.10 10.25
N VAL A 88 -7.67 -6.40 9.03
CA VAL A 88 -6.71 -5.55 8.31
C VAL A 88 -7.41 -4.81 7.16
N PRO A 89 -7.29 -3.47 7.04
CA PRO A 89 -7.80 -2.73 5.89
C PRO A 89 -7.22 -3.27 4.58
N MET A 90 -8.06 -3.40 3.55
CA MET A 90 -7.65 -4.00 2.27
C MET A 90 -6.46 -3.29 1.63
N GLY A 91 -6.36 -1.96 1.75
CA GLY A 91 -5.24 -1.18 1.20
C GLY A 91 -3.91 -1.36 1.94
N MET A 92 -3.90 -2.07 3.07
CA MET A 92 -2.68 -2.42 3.80
C MET A 92 -2.20 -3.85 3.48
N LEU A 93 -3.05 -4.66 2.85
CA LEU A 93 -2.72 -6.02 2.49
C LEU A 93 -1.89 -6.01 1.21
N LYS A 94 -1.03 -7.00 1.09
CA LYS A 94 -0.34 -7.34 -0.15
C LYS A 94 -0.42 -8.84 -0.33
N LYS A 95 -0.94 -9.28 -1.47
CA LYS A 95 -1.02 -10.71 -1.80
C LYS A 95 0.39 -11.23 -2.12
N VAL A 96 0.74 -12.39 -1.58
CA VAL A 96 2.04 -13.07 -1.74
C VAL A 96 1.89 -14.26 -2.66
#